data_AF-T0LE85-F1
#
_entry.id   AF-T0LE85-F1
#
_cell.length_a   1.000
_cell.length_b   1.000
_cell.length_c   1.000
_cell.angle_alpha   90.00
_cell.angle_beta   90.00
_cell.angle_gamma   90.00
#
_symmetry.space_group_name_H-M   'P 1'
#
loop_
_entity.id
_entity.type
_entity.pdbx_description
1 polymer ?
#
loop_
_entity_poly.entity_id
_entity_poly.type
_entity_poly.pdbx_seq_one_letter_code
_entity_poly.pdbx_strand_id
1 'polypeptide(L)'
;MNNCKRVLILNEDWGFGVALSKILLKEGFLVQTSNSPQEALELMNKTAFEILIVDLSQKESWFWDLVQQLPENLPPVIFLSPSLTNFLKFQKLPRSENFLFLEKPVNREELVESIQKLLASKITLGNGRQNGFVKEIRIHGRGGQGVVTAAELLALAAFEDGKYVCAFPFFGSERMGAPVQSFVRISNAPIRDRSQIKTPDFLVVQDPTLIGAVDILTGLKPNGIVLVDTEKTASEIGLETKAKIVTVPATKIALEEIGRPIQNTTLLGALAGSTGLISWESICQAFQKRFAPELAEKNIKSAQRAFNLMKEKIYADN
;
A
#
# COMPACT_ATOMS: atom_id res chain seq x y z
N MET A 1 12.31 25.62 15.43
CA MET A 1 13.09 26.16 14.29
C MET A 1 12.38 25.73 13.03
N ASN A 2 11.87 26.66 12.22
CA ASN A 2 11.15 26.35 10.98
C ASN A 2 12.06 25.56 10.04
N ASN A 3 11.73 24.29 9.80
CA ASN A 3 12.45 23.45 8.86
C ASN A 3 12.09 23.94 7.44
N CYS A 4 12.95 24.77 6.85
CA CYS A 4 12.70 25.39 5.55
C CYS A 4 12.90 24.34 4.46
N LYS A 5 11.83 24.00 3.73
CA LYS A 5 11.80 22.86 2.81
C LYS A 5 12.41 23.26 1.45
N ARG A 6 13.40 22.51 0.97
CA ARG A 6 14.07 22.76 -0.31
C ARG A 6 13.45 21.97 -1.46
N VAL A 7 13.28 22.64 -2.59
CA VAL A 7 12.76 22.09 -3.84
C VAL A 7 13.80 22.29 -4.93
N LEU A 8 14.15 21.21 -5.62
CA LEU A 8 14.99 21.25 -6.83
C LEU A 8 14.08 21.19 -8.07
N ILE A 9 14.28 22.10 -9.01
CA ILE A 9 13.56 22.12 -10.29
C ILE A 9 14.57 21.79 -11.40
N LEU A 10 14.36 20.70 -12.12
CA LEU A 10 15.07 20.38 -13.34
C LEU A 10 14.25 20.84 -14.54
N ASN A 11 14.74 21.85 -15.25
CA ASN A 11 14.04 22.43 -16.39
C ASN A 11 15.00 23.17 -17.34
N GLU A 12 14.86 22.95 -18.65
CA GLU A 12 15.62 23.66 -19.70
C GLU A 12 15.07 25.06 -19.98
N ASP A 13 13.76 25.27 -19.80
CA ASP A 13 13.14 26.55 -20.12
C ASP A 13 13.35 27.54 -18.97
N TRP A 14 14.32 28.44 -19.13
CA TRP A 14 14.62 29.46 -18.14
C TRP A 14 13.39 30.29 -17.73
N GLY A 15 12.51 30.64 -18.68
CA GLY A 15 11.31 31.43 -18.41
C GLY A 15 10.30 30.68 -17.54
N PHE A 16 10.02 29.43 -17.89
CA PHE A 16 9.16 28.56 -17.09
C PHE A 16 9.77 28.27 -15.71
N GLY A 17 11.07 28.04 -15.64
CA GLY A 17 11.80 27.75 -14.39
C GLY A 17 11.74 28.93 -13.42
N VAL A 18 11.90 30.16 -13.93
CA VAL A 18 11.77 31.39 -13.14
C VAL A 18 10.32 31.58 -12.65
N ALA A 19 9.33 31.32 -13.50
CA ALA A 19 7.92 31.44 -13.13
C ALA A 19 7.56 30.46 -11.99
N LEU A 20 7.96 29.20 -12.13
CA LEU A 20 7.75 28.16 -11.14
C LEU A 20 8.47 28.47 -9.82
N SER A 21 9.71 28.96 -9.90
CA SER A 21 10.48 29.37 -8.73
C SER A 21 9.81 30.49 -7.95
N LYS A 22 9.27 31.50 -8.65
CA LYS A 22 8.53 32.61 -8.02
C LYS A 22 7.28 32.13 -7.30
N ILE A 23 6.56 31.15 -7.86
CA ILE A 23 5.38 30.56 -7.22
C ILE A 23 5.79 29.88 -5.92
N LEU A 24 6.79 29.01 -5.95
CA LEU A 24 7.20 28.21 -4.79
C LEU A 24 7.88 29.04 -3.70
N LEU A 25 8.66 30.06 -4.07
CA LEU A 25 9.24 31.01 -3.10
C LEU A 25 8.15 31.77 -2.31
N LYS A 26 7.03 32.15 -2.97
CA LYS A 26 5.90 32.79 -2.29
C LYS A 26 5.20 31.88 -1.28
N GLU A 27 5.24 30.58 -1.50
CA GLU A 27 4.68 29.55 -0.59
C GLU A 27 5.66 29.16 0.53
N GLY A 28 6.84 29.79 0.60
CA GLY A 28 7.83 29.56 1.66
C GLY A 28 8.78 28.38 1.42
N PHE A 29 8.88 27.88 0.18
CA PHE A 29 9.89 26.89 -0.21
C PHE A 29 11.21 27.56 -0.60
N LEU A 30 12.33 26.92 -0.28
CA LEU A 30 13.64 27.29 -0.83
C LEU A 30 13.80 26.58 -2.18
N VAL A 31 13.97 27.34 -3.25
CA VAL A 31 14.00 26.78 -4.61
C VAL A 31 15.41 26.86 -5.18
N GLN A 32 15.84 25.76 -5.79
CA GLN A 32 17.03 25.71 -6.62
C GLN A 32 16.66 25.14 -7.98
N THR A 33 17.28 25.65 -9.04
CA THR A 33 17.02 25.22 -10.42
C THR A 33 18.27 24.59 -11.02
N SER A 34 18.07 23.60 -11.88
CA SER A 34 19.10 22.96 -12.70
C SER A 34 18.61 22.92 -14.15
N ASN A 35 19.54 23.08 -15.09
CA ASN A 35 19.28 23.00 -16.54
C ASN A 35 19.85 21.73 -17.17
N SER A 36 20.27 20.73 -16.37
CA SER A 36 20.71 19.42 -16.87
C SER A 36 20.58 18.33 -15.81
N PRO A 37 20.32 17.06 -16.19
CA PRO A 37 20.28 15.94 -15.25
C PRO A 37 21.58 15.79 -14.44
N GLN A 38 22.73 16.02 -15.07
CA GLN A 38 24.05 15.94 -14.41
C GLN A 38 24.19 17.00 -13.32
N GLU A 39 23.85 18.25 -13.62
CA GLU A 39 23.86 19.33 -12.63
C GLU A 39 22.87 19.04 -11.50
N ALA A 40 21.68 18.50 -11.81
CA ALA A 40 20.71 18.12 -10.78
C ALA A 40 21.27 17.04 -9.84
N LEU A 41 21.94 16.03 -10.36
CA LEU A 41 22.60 14.99 -9.56
C LEU A 41 23.72 15.55 -8.69
N GLU A 42 24.55 16.46 -9.21
CA GLU A 42 25.59 17.13 -8.42
C GLU A 42 25.00 17.95 -7.27
N LEU A 43 23.90 18.67 -7.52
CA LEU A 43 23.21 19.45 -6.50
C LEU A 43 22.61 18.55 -5.43
N MET A 44 21.97 17.44 -5.82
CA MET A 44 21.42 16.46 -4.88
C MET A 44 22.50 15.79 -4.01
N ASN A 45 23.72 15.63 -4.53
CA ASN A 45 24.85 15.11 -3.76
C ASN A 45 25.41 16.15 -2.75
N LYS A 46 25.38 17.45 -3.09
CA LYS A 46 25.87 18.53 -2.24
C LYS A 46 24.84 18.97 -1.19
N THR A 47 23.55 18.87 -1.52
CA THR A 47 22.45 19.42 -0.72
C THR A 47 21.25 18.49 -0.72
N ALA A 48 20.64 18.31 0.46
CA ALA A 48 19.42 17.54 0.58
C ALA A 48 18.20 18.36 0.12
N PHE A 49 17.41 17.78 -0.78
CA PHE A 49 16.15 18.34 -1.26
C PHE A 49 14.97 17.48 -0.79
N GLU A 50 13.85 18.12 -0.53
CA GLU A 50 12.64 17.48 -0.04
C GLU A 50 11.77 17.01 -1.19
N ILE A 51 11.78 17.74 -2.31
CA ILE A 51 11.06 17.45 -3.55
C ILE A 51 11.96 17.76 -4.75
N LEU A 52 11.86 16.92 -5.77
CA LEU A 52 12.38 17.17 -7.11
C LEU A 52 11.20 17.43 -8.07
N ILE A 53 11.26 18.49 -8.86
CA ILE A 53 10.31 18.76 -9.94
C ILE A 53 11.06 18.62 -11.25
N VAL A 54 10.57 17.81 -12.17
CA VAL A 54 11.19 17.55 -13.46
C VAL A 54 10.23 17.94 -14.58
N ASP A 55 10.68 18.85 -15.43
CA ASP A 55 9.96 19.24 -16.62
C ASP A 55 10.26 18.29 -17.79
N LEU A 56 9.24 17.60 -18.30
CA LEU A 56 9.33 16.65 -19.41
C LEU A 56 8.85 17.23 -20.74
N SER A 57 8.55 18.53 -20.81
CA SER A 57 7.92 19.14 -21.98
C SER A 57 8.72 19.06 -23.28
N GLN A 58 10.05 19.02 -23.21
CA GLN A 58 10.90 19.05 -24.40
C GLN A 58 11.76 17.79 -24.59
N LYS A 59 12.12 17.07 -23.53
CA LYS A 59 13.05 15.93 -23.59
C LYS A 59 12.64 14.80 -22.66
N GLU A 60 11.86 13.87 -23.17
CA GLU A 60 11.53 12.63 -22.47
C GLU A 60 12.79 11.78 -22.17
N SER A 61 13.88 11.94 -22.95
CA SER A 61 15.15 11.25 -22.69
C SER A 61 15.76 11.60 -21.33
N TRP A 62 15.58 12.84 -20.86
CA TRP A 62 16.07 13.26 -19.54
C TRP A 62 15.43 12.51 -18.39
N PHE A 63 14.17 12.11 -18.54
CA PHE A 63 13.52 11.24 -17.57
C PHE A 63 14.27 9.92 -17.45
N TRP A 64 14.57 9.28 -18.58
CA TRP A 64 15.23 7.99 -18.61
C TRP A 64 16.69 8.09 -18.12
N ASP A 65 17.40 9.14 -18.53
CA ASP A 65 18.76 9.42 -18.07
C ASP A 65 18.80 9.65 -16.55
N LEU A 66 17.84 10.41 -16.04
CA LEU A 66 17.68 10.66 -14.61
C LEU A 66 17.37 9.35 -13.90
N VAL A 67 16.28 8.65 -14.27
CA VAL A 67 15.80 7.39 -13.67
C VAL A 67 16.87 6.31 -13.60
N GLN A 68 17.69 6.16 -14.64
CA GLN A 68 18.79 5.18 -14.65
C GLN A 68 19.90 5.53 -13.64
N GLN A 69 20.09 6.81 -13.33
CA GLN A 69 21.17 7.33 -12.49
C GLN A 69 20.68 7.80 -11.12
N LEU A 70 19.42 7.52 -10.76
CA LEU A 70 18.86 7.99 -9.51
C LEU A 70 19.49 7.31 -8.30
N PRO A 71 19.95 8.08 -7.30
CA PRO A 71 20.42 7.51 -6.05
C PRO A 71 19.30 6.77 -5.31
N GLU A 72 19.65 5.83 -4.43
CA GLU A 72 18.67 5.06 -3.65
C GLU A 72 17.76 5.93 -2.77
N ASN A 73 18.27 7.08 -2.30
CA ASN A 73 17.56 7.99 -1.40
C ASN A 73 16.96 9.19 -2.15
N LEU A 74 16.11 8.91 -3.14
CA LEU A 74 15.50 9.95 -3.95
C LEU A 74 14.36 10.67 -3.21
N PRO A 75 14.30 12.01 -3.24
CA PRO A 75 13.09 12.72 -2.83
C PRO A 75 11.91 12.40 -3.77
N PRO A 76 10.65 12.54 -3.30
CA PRO A 76 9.49 12.50 -4.16
C PRO A 76 9.67 13.40 -5.38
N VAL A 77 9.29 12.87 -6.54
CA VAL A 77 9.47 13.54 -7.83
C VAL A 77 8.12 13.91 -8.41
N ILE A 78 7.99 15.15 -8.85
CA ILE A 78 6.84 15.64 -9.61
C ILE A 78 7.28 15.83 -11.05
N PHE A 79 6.70 15.06 -11.97
CA PHE A 79 6.92 15.18 -13.40
C PHE A 79 5.87 16.09 -14.02
N LEU A 80 6.30 17.12 -14.75
CA LEU A 80 5.44 18.02 -15.48
C LEU A 80 5.47 17.64 -16.96
N SER A 81 4.35 17.16 -17.51
CA SER A 81 4.28 16.68 -18.90
C SER A 81 3.14 17.36 -19.68
N PRO A 82 3.32 17.73 -20.95
CA PRO A 82 2.26 18.24 -21.83
C PRO A 82 1.25 17.16 -22.25
N SER A 83 1.53 15.88 -22.00
CA SER A 83 0.58 14.79 -22.24
C SER A 83 0.79 13.64 -21.26
N LEU A 84 -0.29 13.19 -20.63
CA LEU A 84 -0.31 12.01 -19.74
C LEU A 84 -0.28 10.66 -20.49
N THR A 85 -0.24 10.65 -21.82
CA THR A 85 -0.36 9.43 -22.64
C THR A 85 0.74 8.38 -22.35
N ASN A 86 1.91 8.80 -21.85
CA ASN A 86 3.00 7.90 -21.48
C ASN A 86 2.94 7.41 -20.00
N PHE A 87 1.95 7.84 -19.21
CA PHE A 87 1.79 7.48 -17.79
C PHE A 87 1.83 5.97 -17.50
N LEU A 88 1.26 5.17 -18.39
CA LEU A 88 1.24 3.70 -18.28
C LEU A 88 2.63 3.06 -18.40
N LYS A 89 3.55 3.68 -19.15
CA LYS A 89 4.95 3.21 -19.24
C LYS A 89 5.70 3.50 -17.93
N PHE A 90 5.33 4.59 -17.25
CA PHE A 90 6.02 5.06 -16.05
C PHE A 90 5.56 4.38 -14.76
N GLN A 91 4.30 3.91 -14.68
CA GLN A 91 3.84 3.12 -13.53
C GLN A 91 4.61 1.80 -13.33
N LYS A 92 5.16 1.25 -14.42
CA LYS A 92 5.95 0.02 -14.42
C LYS A 92 7.37 0.20 -13.89
N LEU A 93 7.78 1.43 -13.60
CA LEU A 93 9.11 1.69 -13.04
C LEU A 93 9.15 1.35 -11.56
N PRO A 94 10.28 0.83 -11.06
CA PRO A 94 10.49 0.71 -9.64
C PRO A 94 10.42 2.09 -8.99
N ARG A 95 9.84 2.18 -7.78
CA ARG A 95 9.69 3.42 -7.00
C ARG A 95 8.64 4.41 -7.56
N SER A 96 7.74 3.95 -8.43
CA SER A 96 6.66 4.79 -8.99
C SER A 96 5.71 5.37 -7.93
N GLU A 97 5.67 4.81 -6.72
CA GLU A 97 4.93 5.38 -5.59
C GLU A 97 5.43 6.76 -5.14
N ASN A 98 6.68 7.12 -5.47
CA ASN A 98 7.28 8.42 -5.16
C ASN A 98 7.18 9.38 -6.34
N PHE A 99 6.56 8.97 -7.45
CA PHE A 99 6.41 9.76 -8.66
C PHE A 99 4.98 10.27 -8.77
N LEU A 100 4.85 11.59 -8.88
CA LEU A 100 3.59 12.24 -9.19
C LEU A 100 3.70 12.88 -10.57
N PHE A 101 2.66 12.75 -11.38
CA PHE A 101 2.61 13.34 -12.72
C PHE A 101 1.56 14.44 -12.73
N LEU A 102 1.92 15.62 -13.21
CA LEU A 102 1.03 16.75 -13.44
C LEU A 102 1.03 17.10 -14.93
N GLU A 103 -0.16 17.32 -15.46
CA GLU A 103 -0.33 17.74 -16.85
C GLU A 103 -0.11 19.25 -16.97
N LYS A 104 0.60 19.67 -18.02
CA LYS A 104 0.75 21.09 -18.35
C LYS A 104 -0.47 21.56 -19.17
N PRO A 105 -1.00 22.77 -18.93
CA PRO A 105 -0.47 23.83 -18.06
C PRO A 105 -0.74 23.61 -16.57
N VAL A 106 0.30 23.73 -15.74
CA VAL A 106 0.22 23.47 -14.30
C VAL A 106 -0.49 24.63 -13.59
N ASN A 107 -1.57 24.35 -12.87
CA ASN A 107 -2.20 25.32 -11.97
C ASN A 107 -1.38 25.47 -10.68
N ARG A 108 -1.24 26.71 -10.18
CA ARG A 108 -0.59 27.01 -8.90
C ARG A 108 -1.21 26.22 -7.75
N GLU A 109 -2.53 26.19 -7.66
CA GLU A 109 -3.24 25.53 -6.56
C GLU A 109 -2.96 24.02 -6.55
N GLU A 110 -3.07 23.38 -7.72
CA GLU A 110 -2.82 21.96 -7.92
C GLU A 110 -1.36 21.58 -7.62
N LEU A 111 -0.39 22.40 -8.05
CA LEU A 111 1.02 22.19 -7.78
C LEU A 111 1.31 22.26 -6.28
N VAL A 112 0.79 23.29 -5.61
CA VAL A 112 1.01 23.51 -4.18
C VAL A 112 0.35 22.41 -3.36
N GLU A 113 -0.88 22.02 -3.69
CA GLU A 113 -1.58 20.91 -3.04
C GLU A 113 -0.82 19.59 -3.22
N SER A 114 -0.34 19.33 -4.43
CA SER A 114 0.48 18.15 -4.76
C SER A 114 1.77 18.10 -3.95
N ILE A 115 2.49 19.21 -3.89
CA ILE A 115 3.69 19.38 -3.08
C ILE A 115 3.39 19.19 -1.59
N GLN A 116 2.32 19.81 -1.08
CA GLN A 116 1.92 19.69 0.31
C GLN A 116 1.50 18.27 0.66
N LYS A 117 0.79 17.56 -0.22
CA LYS A 117 0.40 16.15 -0.04
C LYS A 117 1.63 15.23 0.04
N LEU A 118 2.61 15.42 -0.85
CA LEU A 118 3.88 14.69 -0.83
C LEU A 118 4.75 15.03 0.40
N LEU A 119 4.63 16.25 0.91
CA LEU A 119 5.34 16.66 2.13
C LEU A 119 4.60 16.26 3.41
N ALA A 120 3.27 16.20 3.41
CA ALA A 120 2.45 15.77 4.54
C ALA A 120 2.54 14.27 4.72
N SER A 121 2.63 13.50 3.63
CA SER A 121 3.02 12.10 3.69
C SER A 121 4.40 11.96 4.34
N LYS A 122 5.37 12.85 4.04
CA LYS A 122 6.67 12.96 4.73
C LYS A 122 6.63 13.48 6.18
N ILE A 123 5.71 14.38 6.57
CA ILE A 123 5.62 14.93 7.93
C ILE A 123 4.96 13.95 8.89
N THR A 124 4.02 13.13 8.40
CA THR A 124 3.54 11.95 9.15
C THR A 124 4.67 10.91 9.34
N LEU A 125 5.73 11.01 8.53
CA LEU A 125 6.98 10.24 8.60
C LEU A 125 8.12 10.99 9.35
N GLY A 126 7.82 12.15 9.94
CA GLY A 126 8.80 13.08 10.51
C GLY A 126 8.98 12.96 12.02
N ASN A 127 9.37 11.77 12.52
CA ASN A 127 10.22 11.61 13.71
C ASN A 127 10.67 10.16 13.83
N GLY A 128 11.83 9.86 13.23
CA GLY A 128 12.61 8.65 13.49
C GLY A 128 12.25 7.44 12.62
N ARG A 129 13.25 7.02 11.82
CA ARG A 129 13.31 5.83 10.96
C ARG A 129 12.66 6.00 9.58
N GLN A 130 13.47 5.72 8.56
CA GLN A 130 13.07 5.29 7.22
C GLN A 130 11.85 4.36 7.34
N ASN A 131 10.63 4.90 7.22
CA ASN A 131 9.43 4.09 7.19
C ASN A 131 8.91 4.18 5.76
N GLY A 132 9.23 3.16 4.96
CA GLY A 132 8.43 2.88 3.79
C GLY A 132 6.97 2.77 4.22
N PHE A 133 6.04 2.93 3.29
CA PHE A 133 4.65 2.53 3.50
C PHE A 133 4.63 1.16 4.21
N VAL A 134 4.16 1.07 5.46
CA VAL A 134 3.99 -0.20 6.18
C VAL A 134 2.50 -0.38 6.38
N LYS A 135 1.95 -1.47 5.86
CA LYS A 135 0.61 -1.94 6.18
C LYS A 135 0.71 -3.07 7.17
N GLU A 136 -0.02 -2.91 8.27
CA GLU A 136 -0.05 -3.86 9.36
C GLU A 136 -1.40 -4.59 9.35
N ILE A 137 -1.36 -5.91 9.20
CA ILE A 137 -2.53 -6.79 9.15
C ILE A 137 -2.52 -7.68 10.39
N ARG A 138 -3.65 -7.75 11.07
CA ARG A 138 -3.89 -8.68 12.17
C ARG A 138 -5.00 -9.65 11.81
N ILE A 139 -4.69 -10.94 11.82
CA ILE A 139 -5.64 -12.01 11.49
C ILE A 139 -6.05 -12.69 12.80
N HIS A 140 -7.36 -12.82 13.00
CA HIS A 140 -7.98 -13.48 14.14
C HIS A 140 -8.73 -14.71 13.66
N GLY A 141 -8.59 -15.81 14.39
CA GLY A 141 -9.37 -17.02 14.16
C GLY A 141 -9.19 -17.99 15.32
N ARG A 142 -9.47 -19.27 15.10
CA ARG A 142 -9.28 -20.33 16.09
C ARG A 142 -8.18 -21.31 15.67
N GLY A 143 -7.59 -21.96 16.67
CA GLY A 143 -6.64 -23.05 16.45
C GLY A 143 -7.24 -24.13 15.55
N GLY A 144 -6.63 -24.34 14.38
CA GLY A 144 -7.09 -25.28 13.35
C GLY A 144 -7.73 -24.65 12.11
N GLN A 145 -8.07 -23.35 12.12
CA GLN A 145 -8.69 -22.67 10.96
C GLN A 145 -7.69 -22.16 9.91
N GLY A 146 -6.38 -22.33 10.16
CA GLY A 146 -5.34 -21.91 9.23
C GLY A 146 -5.02 -20.41 9.30
N VAL A 147 -5.13 -19.79 10.48
CA VAL A 147 -4.74 -18.39 10.76
C VAL A 147 -3.26 -18.13 10.44
N VAL A 148 -2.38 -19.07 10.82
CA VAL A 148 -0.93 -18.98 10.54
C VAL A 148 -0.68 -19.12 9.05
N THR A 149 -1.31 -20.12 8.42
CA THR A 149 -1.20 -20.34 6.97
C THR A 149 -1.73 -19.16 6.16
N ALA A 150 -2.77 -18.48 6.62
CA ALA A 150 -3.27 -17.26 5.99
C ALA A 150 -2.19 -16.16 5.97
N ALA A 151 -1.52 -15.95 7.11
CA ALA A 151 -0.44 -14.98 7.22
C ALA A 151 0.77 -15.34 6.35
N GLU A 152 1.16 -16.62 6.31
CA GLU A 152 2.23 -17.11 5.45
C GLU A 152 1.92 -16.93 3.96
N LEU A 153 0.70 -17.28 3.54
CA LEU A 153 0.26 -17.12 2.14
C LEU A 153 0.16 -15.66 1.75
N LEU A 154 -0.38 -14.80 2.63
CA LEU A 154 -0.40 -13.36 2.42
C LEU A 154 1.03 -12.83 2.25
N ALA A 155 1.96 -13.35 3.05
CA ALA A 155 3.34 -12.93 2.98
C ALA A 155 4.05 -13.37 1.70
N LEU A 156 3.83 -14.62 1.27
CA LEU A 156 4.32 -15.12 0.00
C LEU A 156 3.78 -14.27 -1.16
N ALA A 157 2.48 -13.97 -1.18
CA ALA A 157 1.89 -13.14 -2.21
C ALA A 157 2.46 -11.71 -2.21
N ALA A 158 2.61 -11.08 -1.04
CA ALA A 158 3.23 -9.77 -0.95
C ALA A 158 4.70 -9.78 -1.41
N PHE A 159 5.43 -10.87 -1.15
CA PHE A 159 6.80 -11.04 -1.61
C PHE A 159 6.88 -11.15 -3.14
N GLU A 160 5.95 -11.87 -3.79
CA GLU A 160 5.86 -11.91 -5.26
C GLU A 160 5.57 -10.53 -5.87
N ASP A 161 4.85 -9.65 -5.15
CA ASP A 161 4.66 -8.24 -5.51
C ASP A 161 5.91 -7.36 -5.30
N GLY A 162 7.06 -7.96 -4.96
CA GLY A 162 8.32 -7.26 -4.71
C GLY A 162 8.34 -6.46 -3.39
N LYS A 163 7.44 -6.77 -2.45
CA LYS A 163 7.35 -6.08 -1.16
C LYS A 163 8.26 -6.75 -0.13
N TYR A 164 8.71 -5.95 0.84
CA TYR A 164 9.28 -6.45 2.07
C TYR A 164 8.16 -6.93 2.98
N VAL A 165 8.35 -8.11 3.56
CA VAL A 165 7.32 -8.75 4.37
C VAL A 165 7.87 -9.34 5.65
N CYS A 166 7.06 -9.25 6.71
CA CYS A 166 7.28 -9.97 7.95
C CYS A 166 5.95 -10.57 8.40
N ALA A 167 5.89 -11.90 8.49
CA ALA A 167 4.75 -12.62 9.03
C ALA A 167 5.18 -13.48 10.21
N PHE A 168 4.39 -13.46 11.27
CA PHE A 168 4.65 -14.28 12.45
C PHE A 168 3.35 -14.52 13.22
N PRO A 169 3.19 -15.71 13.82
CA PRO A 169 2.05 -16.02 14.66
C PRO A 169 2.23 -15.43 16.07
N PHE A 170 1.13 -15.31 16.79
CA PHE A 170 1.12 -15.20 18.24
C PHE A 170 0.23 -16.28 18.82
N PHE A 171 0.82 -17.06 19.70
CA PHE A 171 0.14 -18.12 20.43
C PHE A 171 0.11 -17.71 21.90
N GLY A 172 -1.09 -17.70 22.48
CA GLY A 172 -1.24 -17.71 23.93
C GLY A 172 -0.93 -19.09 24.53
N SER A 173 -1.60 -19.45 25.61
CA SER A 173 -1.51 -20.78 26.25
C SER A 173 -2.35 -21.84 25.53
N GLU A 174 -2.20 -21.98 24.21
CA GLU A 174 -3.29 -22.51 23.38
C GLU A 174 -3.39 -24.03 23.21
N ARG A 175 -4.65 -24.49 23.25
CA ARG A 175 -5.17 -25.81 22.83
C ARG A 175 -5.96 -25.63 21.53
N MET A 176 -6.33 -26.71 20.83
CA MET A 176 -7.20 -26.63 19.64
C MET A 176 -8.49 -25.82 19.93
N GLY A 177 -8.91 -24.98 18.99
CA GLY A 177 -10.11 -24.15 19.11
C GLY A 177 -9.96 -22.86 19.93
N ALA A 178 -8.82 -22.63 20.60
CA ALA A 178 -8.55 -21.36 21.28
C ALA A 178 -8.40 -20.19 20.28
N PRO A 179 -8.68 -18.94 20.68
CA PRO A 179 -8.44 -17.77 19.84
C PRO A 179 -6.95 -17.63 19.49
N VAL A 180 -6.63 -17.64 18.21
CA VAL A 180 -5.28 -17.47 17.64
C VAL A 180 -5.18 -16.11 16.96
N GLN A 181 -4.00 -15.51 17.02
CA GLN A 181 -3.68 -14.34 16.22
C GLN A 181 -2.46 -14.59 15.32
N SER A 182 -2.46 -14.00 14.14
CA SER A 182 -1.25 -13.87 13.33
C SER A 182 -1.11 -12.46 12.78
N PHE A 183 0.14 -12.09 12.51
CA PHE A 183 0.52 -10.75 12.14
C PHE A 183 1.23 -10.77 10.81
N VAL A 184 0.91 -9.80 9.96
CA VAL A 184 1.63 -9.57 8.70
C VAL A 184 1.92 -8.08 8.56
N ARG A 185 3.18 -7.74 8.32
CA ARG A 185 3.61 -6.42 7.88
C ARG A 185 4.03 -6.49 6.43
N ILE A 186 3.52 -5.58 5.62
CA ILE A 186 3.89 -5.43 4.21
C ILE A 186 4.45 -4.03 4.03
N SER A 187 5.62 -3.91 3.41
CA SER A 187 6.26 -2.63 3.17
C SER A 187 6.98 -2.53 1.85
N ASN A 188 7.15 -1.31 1.36
CA ASN A 188 8.06 -1.02 0.24
C ASN A 188 9.52 -0.84 0.70
N ALA A 189 9.80 -0.91 2.01
CA ALA A 189 11.14 -0.79 2.58
C ALA A 189 11.45 -1.93 3.58
N PRO A 190 12.72 -2.24 3.86
CA PRO A 190 13.10 -3.30 4.80
C PRO A 190 12.43 -3.17 6.18
N ILE A 191 11.73 -4.23 6.61
CA ILE A 191 11.04 -4.27 7.90
C ILE A 191 12.01 -4.75 9.00
N ARG A 192 12.28 -3.88 9.97
CA ARG A 192 13.07 -4.21 11.16
C ARG A 192 12.22 -4.58 12.38
N ASP A 193 10.97 -4.12 12.42
CA ASP A 193 10.06 -4.38 13.54
C ASP A 193 9.40 -5.77 13.41
N ARG A 194 9.69 -6.61 14.39
CA ARG A 194 9.13 -7.97 14.55
C ARG A 194 8.27 -8.12 15.80
N SER A 195 7.90 -7.00 16.43
CA SER A 195 7.00 -6.98 17.57
C SER A 195 5.54 -7.17 17.14
N GLN A 196 4.66 -7.58 18.06
CA GLN A 196 3.23 -7.71 17.76
C GLN A 196 2.62 -6.42 17.18
N ILE A 197 1.66 -6.57 16.27
CA ILE A 197 0.94 -5.42 15.70
C ILE A 197 -0.09 -4.92 16.71
N LYS A 198 0.20 -3.75 17.29
CA LYS A 198 -0.70 -3.05 18.22
C LYS A 198 -1.73 -2.18 17.50
N THR A 199 -1.36 -1.64 16.33
CA THR A 199 -2.16 -0.64 15.60
C THR A 199 -2.43 -1.05 14.14
N PRO A 200 -3.23 -2.10 13.89
CA PRO A 200 -3.42 -2.61 12.54
C PRO A 200 -4.13 -1.62 11.63
N ASP A 201 -3.77 -1.64 10.34
CA ASP A 201 -4.53 -1.04 9.24
C ASP A 201 -5.67 -1.95 8.79
N PHE A 202 -5.44 -3.27 8.84
CA PHE A 202 -6.39 -4.28 8.39
C PHE A 202 -6.58 -5.33 9.47
N LEU A 203 -7.84 -5.71 9.68
CA LEU A 203 -8.21 -6.79 10.57
C LEU A 203 -8.99 -7.84 9.79
N VAL A 204 -8.54 -9.09 9.85
CA VAL A 204 -9.22 -10.22 9.21
C VAL A 204 -9.76 -11.13 10.30
N VAL A 205 -11.08 -11.26 10.39
CA VAL A 205 -11.78 -12.13 11.35
C VAL A 205 -12.25 -13.38 10.63
N GLN A 206 -11.50 -14.48 10.78
CA GLN A 206 -11.87 -15.77 10.20
C GLN A 206 -13.04 -16.45 10.92
N ASP A 207 -13.25 -16.10 12.18
CA ASP A 207 -14.31 -16.69 13.00
C ASP A 207 -15.13 -15.58 13.68
N PRO A 208 -16.38 -15.35 13.26
CA PRO A 208 -17.21 -14.29 13.83
C PRO A 208 -17.59 -14.57 15.29
N THR A 209 -17.44 -15.80 15.81
CA THR A 209 -17.69 -16.10 17.23
C THR A 209 -16.67 -15.44 18.17
N LEU A 210 -15.57 -14.91 17.64
CA LEU A 210 -14.61 -14.13 18.40
C LEU A 210 -15.13 -12.73 18.76
N ILE A 211 -16.12 -12.25 18.01
CA ILE A 211 -16.78 -10.96 18.25
C ILE A 211 -17.56 -11.06 19.56
N GLY A 212 -17.17 -10.24 20.55
CA GLY A 212 -17.71 -10.27 21.91
C GLY A 212 -17.02 -11.27 22.86
N ALA A 213 -16.26 -12.25 22.34
CA ALA A 213 -15.47 -13.16 23.17
C ALA A 213 -14.09 -12.59 23.52
N VAL A 214 -13.50 -11.82 22.60
CA VAL A 214 -12.23 -11.10 22.80
C VAL A 214 -12.32 -9.71 22.18
N ASP A 215 -11.53 -8.77 22.68
CA ASP A 215 -11.45 -7.43 22.08
C ASP A 215 -10.61 -7.49 20.79
N ILE A 216 -11.25 -7.84 19.68
CA ILE A 216 -10.59 -7.90 18.38
C ILE A 216 -10.23 -6.49 17.87
N LEU A 217 -10.98 -5.45 18.26
CA LEU A 217 -10.82 -4.10 17.72
C LEU A 217 -9.71 -3.32 18.40
N THR A 218 -9.08 -3.84 19.47
CA THR A 218 -8.04 -3.12 20.22
C THR A 218 -6.96 -2.52 19.31
N GLY A 219 -6.84 -1.20 19.33
CA GLY A 219 -5.82 -0.46 18.59
C GLY A 219 -6.03 -0.35 17.07
N LEU A 220 -7.14 -0.87 16.52
CA LEU A 220 -7.47 -0.70 15.11
C LEU A 220 -7.51 0.79 14.75
N LYS A 221 -6.86 1.16 13.64
CA LYS A 221 -6.83 2.54 13.16
C LYS A 221 -8.24 3.02 12.77
N PRO A 222 -8.60 4.30 12.98
CA PRO A 222 -9.93 4.82 12.63
C PRO A 222 -10.32 4.67 11.16
N ASN A 223 -9.34 4.72 10.25
CA ASN A 223 -9.50 4.51 8.81
C ASN A 223 -9.16 3.08 8.37
N GLY A 224 -9.07 2.15 9.33
CA GLY A 224 -8.79 0.75 9.05
C GLY A 224 -9.96 0.04 8.36
N ILE A 225 -9.70 -1.21 7.95
CA ILE A 225 -10.72 -2.09 7.38
C ILE A 225 -10.81 -3.36 8.22
N VAL A 226 -12.03 -3.78 8.55
CA VAL A 226 -12.34 -5.05 9.22
C VAL A 226 -13.03 -5.96 8.23
N LEU A 227 -12.36 -7.03 7.81
CA LEU A 227 -12.91 -8.09 6.97
C LEU A 227 -13.40 -9.24 7.85
N VAL A 228 -14.69 -9.58 7.80
CA VAL A 228 -15.30 -10.62 8.62
C VAL A 228 -15.86 -11.73 7.75
N ASP A 229 -15.50 -12.98 8.07
CA ASP A 229 -16.14 -14.17 7.50
C ASP A 229 -17.54 -14.36 8.09
N THR A 230 -18.57 -13.93 7.36
CA THR A 230 -19.96 -14.11 7.76
C THR A 230 -20.93 -13.84 6.61
N GLU A 231 -22.08 -14.49 6.66
CA GLU A 231 -23.24 -14.18 5.80
C GLU A 231 -24.02 -12.95 6.28
N LYS A 232 -23.76 -12.47 7.51
CA LYS A 232 -24.39 -11.27 8.06
C LYS A 232 -23.90 -9.99 7.38
N THR A 233 -24.76 -8.98 7.38
CA THR A 233 -24.41 -7.61 7.01
C THR A 233 -23.58 -6.93 8.11
N ALA A 234 -22.87 -5.84 7.77
CA ALA A 234 -22.04 -5.11 8.73
C ALA A 234 -22.83 -4.64 9.98
N SER A 235 -24.10 -4.24 9.79
CA SER A 235 -24.98 -3.80 10.88
C SER A 235 -25.44 -4.95 11.80
N GLU A 236 -25.56 -6.17 11.28
CA GLU A 236 -26.02 -7.34 12.05
C GLU A 236 -24.92 -7.98 12.92
N ILE A 237 -23.66 -7.60 12.69
CA ILE A 237 -22.51 -8.18 13.40
C ILE A 237 -22.28 -7.51 14.76
N GLY A 238 -22.80 -6.29 14.97
CA GLY A 238 -22.69 -5.58 16.24
C GLY A 238 -21.28 -5.09 16.58
N LEU A 239 -20.44 -4.82 15.56
CA LEU A 239 -19.12 -4.20 15.76
C LEU A 239 -19.26 -2.68 15.71
N GLU A 240 -18.97 -2.02 16.84
CA GLU A 240 -18.96 -0.56 16.93
C GLU A 240 -17.55 -0.03 16.64
N THR A 241 -17.32 0.50 15.44
CA THR A 241 -16.04 1.11 15.06
C THR A 241 -16.20 2.17 13.98
N LYS A 242 -15.24 3.10 13.92
CA LYS A 242 -15.10 4.06 12.82
C LYS A 242 -14.48 3.45 11.57
N ALA A 243 -13.84 2.28 11.71
CA ALA A 243 -13.24 1.54 10.61
C ALA A 243 -14.32 1.01 9.65
N LYS A 244 -13.96 0.84 8.37
CA LYS A 244 -14.88 0.25 7.39
C LYS A 244 -15.03 -1.25 7.67
N ILE A 245 -16.25 -1.69 7.94
CA ILE A 245 -16.57 -3.11 8.12
C ILE A 245 -16.97 -3.69 6.76
N VAL A 246 -16.38 -4.83 6.45
CA VAL A 246 -16.55 -5.57 5.21
C VAL A 246 -16.86 -7.02 5.54
N THR A 247 -17.91 -7.57 4.93
CA THR A 247 -18.36 -8.94 5.22
C THR A 247 -18.34 -9.80 3.96
N VAL A 248 -17.91 -11.04 4.12
CA VAL A 248 -17.84 -12.04 3.05
C VAL A 248 -18.19 -13.41 3.60
N PRO A 249 -19.03 -14.23 2.93
CA PRO A 249 -19.35 -15.58 3.39
C PRO A 249 -18.26 -16.56 2.97
N ALA A 250 -17.03 -16.36 3.46
CA ALA A 250 -15.85 -17.09 3.02
C ALA A 250 -15.90 -18.57 3.40
N THR A 251 -16.41 -18.93 4.60
CA THR A 251 -16.61 -20.33 5.00
C THR A 251 -17.54 -21.07 4.04
N LYS A 252 -18.64 -20.41 3.63
CA LYS A 252 -19.61 -20.99 2.68
C LYS A 252 -19.00 -21.16 1.29
N ILE A 253 -18.32 -20.12 0.79
CA ILE A 253 -17.62 -20.19 -0.50
C ILE A 253 -16.57 -21.29 -0.50
N ALA A 254 -15.78 -21.43 0.58
CA ALA A 254 -14.80 -22.50 0.72
C ALA A 254 -15.46 -23.89 0.69
N LEU A 255 -16.58 -24.06 1.39
CA LEU A 255 -17.31 -25.32 1.38
C LEU A 255 -17.80 -25.68 -0.03
N GLU A 256 -18.32 -24.71 -0.78
CA GLU A 256 -18.84 -24.91 -2.14
C GLU A 256 -17.73 -25.19 -3.17
N GLU A 257 -16.60 -24.49 -3.12
CA GLU A 257 -15.55 -24.57 -4.15
C GLU A 257 -14.44 -25.57 -3.81
N ILE A 258 -14.09 -25.71 -2.53
CA ILE A 258 -13.00 -26.58 -2.03
C ILE A 258 -13.56 -27.91 -1.52
N GLY A 259 -14.84 -27.94 -1.12
CA GLY A 259 -15.48 -29.10 -0.47
C GLY A 259 -15.17 -29.20 1.03
N ARG A 260 -14.53 -28.18 1.62
CA ARG A 260 -14.18 -28.12 3.05
C ARG A 260 -14.34 -26.69 3.57
N PRO A 261 -14.75 -26.50 4.83
CA PRO A 261 -14.89 -25.17 5.44
C PRO A 261 -13.51 -24.62 5.84
N ILE A 262 -12.63 -24.38 4.86
CA ILE A 262 -11.29 -23.82 5.04
C ILE A 262 -11.26 -22.45 4.35
N GLN A 263 -11.65 -21.43 5.11
CA GLN A 263 -11.90 -20.07 4.62
C GLN A 263 -10.65 -19.22 4.40
N ASN A 264 -9.48 -19.67 4.85
CA ASN A 264 -8.28 -18.83 4.90
C ASN A 264 -7.86 -18.30 3.53
N THR A 265 -7.82 -19.13 2.48
CA THR A 265 -7.48 -18.73 1.11
C THR A 265 -8.57 -17.85 0.49
N THR A 266 -9.83 -18.17 0.74
CA THR A 266 -10.98 -17.37 0.33
C THR A 266 -10.92 -15.95 0.89
N LEU A 267 -10.55 -15.81 2.17
CA LEU A 267 -10.38 -14.51 2.83
C LEU A 267 -9.22 -13.69 2.26
N LEU A 268 -8.15 -14.34 1.76
CA LEU A 268 -7.07 -13.63 1.07
C LEU A 268 -7.56 -13.02 -0.25
N GLY A 269 -8.38 -13.76 -1.01
CA GLY A 269 -9.04 -13.23 -2.21
C GLY A 269 -9.94 -12.03 -1.89
N ALA A 270 -10.76 -12.15 -0.83
CA ALA A 270 -11.59 -11.03 -0.36
C ALA A 270 -10.74 -9.82 0.09
N LEU A 271 -9.63 -10.05 0.79
CA LEU A 271 -8.73 -8.98 1.22
C LEU A 271 -8.12 -8.24 0.01
N ALA A 272 -7.63 -8.96 -1.00
CA ALA A 272 -7.11 -8.32 -2.21
C ALA A 272 -8.19 -7.55 -2.98
N GLY A 273 -9.39 -8.14 -3.13
CA GLY A 273 -10.50 -7.48 -3.82
C GLY A 273 -11.00 -6.24 -3.08
N SER A 274 -10.91 -6.24 -1.75
CA SER A 274 -11.37 -5.13 -0.91
C SER A 274 -10.36 -4.00 -0.71
N THR A 275 -9.07 -4.27 -0.89
CA THR A 275 -8.00 -3.32 -0.50
C THR A 275 -7.05 -2.96 -1.62
N GLY A 276 -6.90 -3.82 -2.64
CA GLY A 276 -5.84 -3.69 -3.65
C GLY A 276 -4.43 -3.78 -3.07
N LEU A 277 -4.27 -4.26 -1.83
CA LEU A 277 -2.97 -4.30 -1.13
C LEU A 277 -1.98 -5.28 -1.79
N ILE A 278 -2.52 -6.34 -2.38
CA ILE A 278 -1.78 -7.40 -3.06
C ILE A 278 -2.46 -7.68 -4.39
N SER A 279 -1.66 -7.92 -5.43
CA SER A 279 -2.16 -8.26 -6.76
C SER A 279 -2.84 -9.64 -6.78
N TRP A 280 -3.80 -9.80 -7.69
CA TRP A 280 -4.49 -11.08 -7.88
C TRP A 280 -3.52 -12.15 -8.39
N GLU A 281 -2.59 -11.75 -9.24
CA GLU A 281 -1.56 -12.60 -9.84
C GLU A 281 -0.64 -13.19 -8.77
N SER A 282 -0.23 -12.38 -7.81
CA SER A 282 0.62 -12.82 -6.71
C SER A 282 -0.09 -13.76 -5.73
N ILE A 283 -1.39 -13.58 -5.51
CA ILE A 283 -2.19 -14.56 -4.76
C ILE A 283 -2.20 -15.92 -5.47
N CYS A 284 -2.46 -15.92 -6.78
CA CYS A 284 -2.45 -17.15 -7.57
C CYS A 284 -1.11 -17.87 -7.48
N GLN A 285 -0.01 -17.13 -7.63
CA GLN A 285 1.35 -17.67 -7.53
C GLN A 285 1.64 -18.23 -6.13
N ALA A 286 1.27 -17.51 -5.07
CA ALA A 286 1.45 -17.99 -3.70
C ALA A 286 0.72 -19.33 -3.45
N PHE A 287 -0.49 -19.48 -4.00
CA PHE A 287 -1.26 -20.73 -3.86
C PHE A 287 -0.63 -21.88 -4.65
N GLN A 288 -0.18 -21.62 -5.87
CA GLN A 288 0.52 -22.61 -6.69
C GLN A 288 1.83 -23.07 -6.06
N LYS A 289 2.57 -22.17 -5.39
CA LYS A 289 3.81 -22.53 -4.66
C LYS A 289 3.52 -23.32 -3.38
N ARG A 290 2.39 -23.07 -2.71
CA ARG A 290 2.08 -23.66 -1.39
C ARG A 290 1.36 -25.00 -1.46
N PHE A 291 0.53 -25.22 -2.47
CA PHE A 291 -0.39 -26.36 -2.55
C PHE A 291 -0.10 -27.23 -3.77
N ALA A 292 -0.49 -28.50 -3.71
CA ALA A 292 -0.48 -29.39 -4.88
C ALA A 292 -1.43 -28.84 -5.97
N PRO A 293 -1.17 -29.10 -7.27
CA PRO A 293 -1.88 -28.46 -8.38
C PRO A 293 -3.42 -28.48 -8.28
N GLU A 294 -4.01 -29.64 -8.00
CA GLU A 294 -5.48 -29.77 -7.88
C GLU A 294 -6.04 -28.95 -6.71
N LEU A 295 -5.33 -28.94 -5.58
CA LEU A 295 -5.73 -28.18 -4.40
C LEU A 295 -5.51 -26.68 -4.63
N ALA A 296 -4.43 -26.30 -5.31
CA ALA A 296 -4.17 -24.90 -5.68
C ALA A 296 -5.30 -24.36 -6.55
N GLU A 297 -5.75 -25.12 -7.57
CA GLU A 297 -6.85 -24.72 -8.45
C GLU A 297 -8.15 -24.48 -7.68
N LYS A 298 -8.53 -25.39 -6.77
CA LYS A 298 -9.71 -25.24 -5.90
C LYS A 298 -9.61 -23.99 -5.01
N ASN A 299 -8.44 -23.74 -4.43
CA ASN A 299 -8.21 -22.57 -3.59
C ASN A 299 -8.22 -21.26 -4.38
N ILE A 300 -7.65 -21.25 -5.59
CA ILE A 300 -7.69 -20.10 -6.50
C ILE A 300 -9.13 -19.79 -6.87
N LYS A 301 -9.92 -20.79 -7.27
CA LYS A 301 -11.33 -20.62 -7.62
C LYS A 301 -12.15 -20.03 -6.47
N SER A 302 -11.95 -20.56 -5.26
CA SER A 302 -12.57 -20.06 -4.04
C SER A 302 -12.20 -18.60 -3.74
N ALA A 303 -10.92 -18.27 -3.79
CA ALA A 303 -10.43 -16.90 -3.59
C ALA A 303 -10.90 -15.95 -4.69
N GLN A 304 -11.01 -16.41 -5.94
CA GLN A 304 -11.43 -15.58 -7.07
C GLN A 304 -12.88 -15.14 -6.93
N ARG A 305 -13.75 -16.06 -6.50
CA ARG A 305 -15.15 -15.75 -6.23
C ARG A 305 -15.28 -14.68 -5.13
N ALA A 306 -14.51 -14.81 -4.05
CA ALA A 306 -14.48 -13.83 -2.98
C ALA A 306 -13.88 -12.48 -3.43
N PHE A 307 -12.83 -12.50 -4.26
CA PHE A 307 -12.21 -11.30 -4.84
C PHE A 307 -13.21 -10.51 -5.69
N ASN A 308 -13.93 -11.19 -6.60
CA ASN A 308 -14.91 -10.56 -7.48
C ASN A 308 -16.08 -9.98 -6.69
N LEU A 309 -16.63 -10.75 -5.74
CA LEU A 309 -17.69 -10.29 -4.85
C LEU A 309 -17.28 -9.02 -4.10
N MET A 310 -16.02 -8.96 -3.66
CA MET A 310 -15.52 -7.78 -2.96
C MET A 310 -15.32 -6.57 -3.88
N LYS A 311 -14.83 -6.77 -5.10
CA LYS A 311 -14.75 -5.70 -6.09
C LYS A 311 -16.11 -5.10 -6.38
N GLU A 312 -17.11 -5.94 -6.66
CA GLU A 312 -18.48 -5.48 -6.95
C GLU A 312 -19.06 -4.64 -5.82
N LYS A 313 -18.89 -5.08 -4.56
CA LYS A 313 -19.33 -4.30 -3.39
C LYS A 313 -18.66 -2.91 -3.32
N ILE A 314 -17.37 -2.81 -3.64
CA ILE A 314 -16.67 -1.51 -3.62
C ILE A 314 -17.12 -0.60 -4.76
N TYR A 315 -17.39 -1.14 -5.94
CA TYR A 315 -17.89 -0.34 -7.07
C TYR A 315 -19.36 0.06 -6.91
N ALA A 316 -20.15 -0.66 -6.12
CA ALA A 316 -21.53 -0.29 -5.80
C ALA A 316 -21.63 0.79 -4.70
N ASP A 317 -20.59 0.95 -3.87
CA ASP A 317 -20.51 1.94 -2.79
C ASP A 317 -19.99 3.33 -3.27
N ASN A 318 -19.57 3.48 -4.55
CA ASN A 318 -19.06 4.71 -5.16
C ASN A 318 -20.00 5.23 -6.26
#